data_AF-A0A7C4ENZ3-F1
#
_entry.id   AF-A0A7C4ENZ3-F1
#
_cell.length_a   1.000
_cell.length_b   1.000
_cell.length_c   1.000
_cell.angle_alpha   90.00
_cell.angle_beta   90.00
_cell.angle_gamma   90.00
#
_symmetry.space_group_name_H-M   'P 1'
#
loop_
_entity.id
_entity.type
_entity.pdbx_description
1 polymer ?
#
loop_
_entity_poly.entity_id
_entity_poly.type
_entity_poly.pdbx_seq_one_letter_code
_entity_poly.pdbx_strand_id
1 'polypeptide(L)'
;MSLDYLLVTGQFADATCKGARSGGMPTDRIVCRADADALGRELVNLVRAGDAILVKGSRRMRMERVIALLQSSITAATAVPQTG
;
A
#
# COMPACT_ATOMS: atom_id res chain seq x y z
N MET A 1 15.64 -11.91 -1.87
CA MET A 1 14.44 -11.13 -2.21
C MET A 1 14.36 -9.97 -1.24
N SER A 2 14.61 -8.74 -1.70
CA SER A 2 14.53 -7.52 -0.90
C SER A 2 13.17 -6.86 -1.07
N LEU A 3 12.68 -6.16 -0.04
CA LEU A 3 11.44 -5.40 -0.09
C LEU A 3 11.76 -3.91 -0.32
N ASP A 4 11.19 -3.31 -1.36
CA ASP A 4 11.43 -1.90 -1.69
C ASP A 4 10.62 -0.91 -0.85
N TYR A 5 9.40 -1.31 -0.44
CA TYR A 5 8.50 -0.49 0.37
C TYR A 5 7.73 -1.33 1.39
N LEU A 6 7.55 -0.77 2.58
CA LEU A 6 6.72 -1.33 3.64
C LEU A 6 5.58 -0.37 3.99
N LEU A 7 4.36 -0.77 3.68
CA LEU A 7 3.13 -0.04 4.01
C LEU A 7 2.42 -0.73 5.17
N VAL A 8 2.15 -0.02 6.26
CA VAL A 8 1.59 -0.59 7.49
C VAL A 8 0.47 0.25 8.09
N THR A 9 -0.54 -0.43 8.66
CA THR A 9 -1.65 0.19 9.39
C THR A 9 -2.14 -0.71 10.53
N GLY A 10 -2.95 -0.15 11.44
CA GLY A 10 -3.52 -0.82 12.59
C GLY A 10 -2.76 -0.60 13.90
N GLN A 11 -3.22 -1.26 14.97
CA GLN A 11 -2.76 -0.99 16.34
C GLN A 11 -1.25 -1.19 16.56
N PHE A 12 -0.61 -2.03 15.75
CA PHE A 12 0.82 -2.34 15.86
C PHE A 12 1.68 -1.65 14.79
N ALA A 13 1.11 -0.74 13.99
CA ALA A 13 1.82 -0.10 12.89
C ALA A 13 3.09 0.61 13.35
N ASP A 14 3.05 1.34 14.47
CA ASP A 14 4.21 2.02 15.03
C ASP A 14 5.34 1.04 15.40
N ALA A 15 5.01 -0.06 16.08
CA ALA A 15 5.97 -1.09 16.45
C ALA A 15 6.59 -1.76 15.21
N THR A 16 5.78 -2.07 14.20
CA THR A 16 6.26 -2.64 12.93
C THR A 16 7.17 -1.66 12.19
N CYS A 17 6.78 -0.38 12.10
CA CYS A 17 7.59 0.65 11.45
C CYS A 17 8.93 0.86 12.17
N LYS A 18 8.93 0.87 13.52
CA LYS A 18 10.16 0.92 14.33
C LYS A 18 11.06 -0.29 14.06
N GLY A 19 10.49 -1.50 14.07
CA GLY A 19 11.24 -2.72 13.78
C GLY A 19 11.89 -2.71 12.40
N ALA A 20 11.17 -2.26 11.36
CA ALA A 20 11.70 -2.13 10.01
C ALA A 20 12.86 -1.12 9.92
N ARG A 21 12.73 0.04 10.58
CA ARG A 21 13.81 1.04 10.66
C ARG A 21 15.06 0.46 11.34
N SER A 22 14.87 -0.19 12.49
CA SER A 22 15.98 -0.85 13.21
C SER A 22 16.63 -1.98 12.41
N GLY A 23 15.86 -2.63 11.53
CA GLY A 23 16.36 -3.63 10.58
C GLY A 23 17.09 -3.06 9.36
N GLY A 24 17.25 -1.74 9.26
CA GLY A 24 18.01 -1.06 8.20
C GLY A 24 17.19 -0.62 6.99
N MET A 25 15.85 -0.74 7.02
CA MET A 25 15.02 -0.21 5.95
C MET A 25 14.99 1.33 5.99
N PRO A 26 15.24 2.02 4.85
CA PRO A 26 15.20 3.48 4.79
C PRO A 26 13.84 4.04 5.21
N THR A 27 13.84 5.16 5.92
CA THR A 27 12.61 5.73 6.49
C THR A 27 11.62 6.21 5.42
N ASP A 28 12.12 6.68 4.28
CA ASP A 28 11.34 7.06 3.09
C ASP A 28 10.64 5.87 2.41
N ARG A 29 11.04 4.64 2.76
CA ARG A 29 10.45 3.39 2.27
C ARG A 29 9.47 2.76 3.23
N ILE A 30 9.22 3.39 4.39
CA ILE A 30 8.30 2.91 5.41
C ILE A 30 7.14 3.89 5.55
N VAL A 31 5.95 3.46 5.16
CA VAL A 31 4.74 4.27 5.17
C VAL A 31 3.78 3.71 6.21
N CYS A 32 3.57 4.46 7.29
CA CYS A 32 2.61 4.12 8.34
C CYS A 32 1.36 5.00 8.17
N ARG A 33 0.16 4.41 8.12
CA ARG A 33 -1.11 5.14 8.00
C ARG A 33 -2.14 4.66 9.02
N ALA A 34 -3.09 5.53 9.34
CA ALA A 34 -4.08 5.30 10.39
C ALA A 34 -5.04 4.13 10.08
N ASP A 35 -5.38 3.94 8.81
CA ASP A 35 -6.31 2.90 8.36
C ASP A 35 -5.99 2.38 6.95
N ALA A 36 -6.75 1.36 6.52
CA ALA A 36 -6.63 0.72 5.22
C ALA A 36 -6.95 1.66 4.05
N ASP A 37 -7.85 2.62 4.22
CA ASP A 37 -8.23 3.56 3.16
C ASP A 37 -7.10 4.56 2.89
N ALA A 38 -6.51 5.12 3.94
CA ALA A 38 -5.33 5.97 3.85
C ALA A 38 -4.13 5.20 3.27
N LEU A 39 -3.94 3.95 3.70
CA LEU A 39 -2.87 3.09 3.16
C LEU A 39 -3.05 2.79 1.68
N GLY A 40 -4.29 2.52 1.24
CA GLY A 40 -4.61 2.26 -0.16
C GLY A 40 -4.35 3.47 -1.07
N ARG A 41 -4.66 4.68 -0.60
CA ARG A 41 -4.36 5.92 -1.36
C ARG A 41 -2.85 6.11 -1.54
N GLU A 42 -2.05 5.84 -0.52
CA GLU A 42 -0.58 5.87 -0.65
C GLU A 42 -0.08 4.81 -1.63
N LEU A 43 -0.61 3.59 -1.55
CA LEU A 43 -0.22 2.51 -2.45
C LEU A 43 -0.47 2.89 -3.91
N VAL A 44 -1.64 3.46 -4.23
CA VAL A 44 -1.99 3.90 -5.58
C VAL A 44 -1.00 4.94 -6.13
N ASN A 45 -0.47 5.82 -5.28
CA ASN A 45 0.50 6.83 -5.70
C ASN A 45 1.91 6.27 -5.90
N LEU A 46 2.23 5.14 -5.26
CA LEU A 46 3.57 4.54 -5.27
C LEU A 46 3.73 3.47 -6.35
N VAL A 47 2.68 2.67 -6.57
CA VAL A 47 2.72 1.49 -7.44
C VAL A 47 2.96 1.86 -8.91
N ARG A 48 3.75 1.03 -9.58
CA ARG A 48 4.01 1.11 -11.03
C ARG A 48 3.72 -0.22 -11.70
N ALA A 49 3.52 -0.17 -13.01
CA ALA A 49 3.40 -1.38 -13.81
C ALA A 49 4.65 -2.25 -13.66
N GLY A 50 4.47 -3.52 -13.34
CA GLY A 50 5.56 -4.47 -13.08
C GLY A 50 5.86 -4.70 -11.59
N ASP A 51 5.31 -3.89 -10.68
CA ASP A 51 5.50 -4.09 -9.25
C ASP A 51 4.76 -5.34 -8.74
N ALA A 52 5.38 -6.05 -7.79
CA ALA A 52 4.75 -7.16 -7.06
C ALA A 52 4.30 -6.69 -5.68
N ILE A 53 3.00 -6.80 -5.40
CA ILE A 53 2.40 -6.36 -4.14
C ILE A 53 1.92 -7.57 -3.34
N LEU A 54 2.38 -7.68 -2.09
CA LEU A 54 1.86 -8.63 -1.11
C LEU A 54 0.98 -7.90 -0.09
N VAL A 55 -0.30 -8.28 -0.04
CA VAL A 55 -1.23 -7.77 0.98
C VAL A 55 -1.38 -8.80 2.09
N LYS A 56 -1.07 -8.38 3.34
CA LYS A 56 -1.29 -9.19 4.54
C LYS A 56 -2.14 -8.43 5.54
N GLY A 57 -3.08 -9.12 6.17
CA GLY A 57 -3.86 -8.59 7.28
C GLY A 57 -4.75 -9.65 7.92
N SER A 58 -5.40 -9.30 9.02
CA SER A 58 -6.49 -10.11 9.59
C SER A 58 -7.83 -9.70 8.96
N ARG A 59 -8.85 -10.57 9.04
CA ARG A 59 -10.20 -10.26 8.51
C ARG A 59 -10.78 -8.96 9.10
N ARG A 60 -10.46 -8.64 10.36
CA ARG A 60 -10.95 -7.40 11.00
C ARG A 60 -10.32 -6.12 10.44
N MET A 61 -9.13 -6.22 9.84
CA MET A 61 -8.42 -5.07 9.27
C MET A 61 -8.99 -4.62 7.93
N ARG A 62 -9.87 -5.43 7.32
CA ARG A 62 -10.53 -5.10 6.05
C ARG A 62 -9.56 -4.71 4.93
N MET A 63 -8.44 -5.44 4.83
CA MET A 63 -7.39 -5.17 3.83
C MET A 63 -7.88 -5.37 2.39
N GLU A 64 -9.03 -6.03 2.17
CA GLU A 64 -9.68 -6.03 0.87
C GLU A 64 -9.97 -4.62 0.33
N ARG A 65 -10.10 -3.60 1.19
CA ARG A 65 -10.25 -2.20 0.76
C ARG A 65 -9.03 -1.66 0.03
N VAL A 66 -7.82 -2.02 0.48
CA VAL A 66 -6.57 -1.63 -0.19
C VAL A 66 -6.55 -2.20 -1.61
N ILE A 67 -6.96 -3.46 -1.76
CA ILE A 67 -7.02 -4.14 -3.06
C ILE A 67 -8.07 -3.48 -3.96
N ALA A 68 -9.26 -3.17 -3.42
CA ALA A 68 -10.31 -2.52 -4.18
C ALA A 68 -9.90 -1.13 -4.70
N LEU A 69 -9.27 -0.31 -3.86
CA LEU A 69 -8.74 1.01 -4.26
C LEU A 69 -7.69 0.90 -5.37
N LEU A 70 -6.79 -0.08 -5.26
CA LEU A 70 -5.80 -0.35 -6.30
C LEU A 70 -6.47 -0.75 -7.63
N GLN A 71 -7.40 -1.70 -7.59
CA GLN A 71 -8.14 -2.14 -8.78
C GLN A 71 -8.88 -0.98 -9.44
N SER A 72 -9.61 -0.17 -8.67
CA SER A 72 -10.31 1.01 -9.19
C SER A 72 -9.37 2.01 -9.85
N SER A 73 -8.17 2.22 -9.28
CA SER A 73 -7.18 3.14 -9.87
C SER A 73 -6.66 2.66 -11.22
N ILE A 74 -6.46 1.35 -11.38
CA ILE A 74 -6.00 0.74 -12.64
C ILE A 74 -7.08 0.86 -13.70
N THR A 75 -8.33 0.53 -13.36
CA THR A 75 -9.46 0.62 -14.31
C THR A 75 -9.69 2.06 -14.77
N ALA A 76 -9.62 3.03 -13.85
CA ALA A 76 -9.76 4.45 -14.19
C ALA A 76 -8.63 4.95 -15.11
N ALA A 77 -7.39 4.50 -14.91
CA ALA A 77 -6.26 4.85 -15.77
C ALA A 77 -6.36 4.24 -17.19
N THR A 78 -7.05 3.10 -17.34
CA THR A 78 -7.27 2.45 -18.64
C THR A 78 -8.47 2.98 -19.42
N ALA A 79 -9.32 3.82 -18.82
CA ALA A 79 -10.42 4.47 -19.51
C ALA A 79 -9.88 5.61 -20.40
N VAL A 80 -9.49 5.26 -21.63
CA VAL A 80 -9.16 6.22 -22.70
C VAL A 80 -10.36 7.17 -22.91
N PRO A 81 -10.16 8.50 -23.04
CA PRO A 81 -11.23 9.38 -23.45
C PRO A 81 -11.64 8.98 -24.87
N GLN A 82 -12.86 8.51 -25.04
CA GLN A 82 -13.49 8.39 -26.36
C GLN A 82 -13.80 9.82 -26.83
N THR A 83 -12.80 10.51 -27.36
CA THR A 83 -13.02 11.70 -28.19
C THR A 83 -13.60 11.23 -29.52
N GLY A 84 -14.91 11.42 -29.67
CA GLY A 84 -15.57 11.45 -30.97
C GLY A 84 -15.29 12.74 -31.72
#